data_AF-R9ID82-F1
#
_entry.id   AF-R9ID82-F1
#
_cell.length_a   1.000
_cell.length_b   1.000
_cell.length_c   1.000
_cell.angle_alpha   90.00
_cell.angle_beta   90.00
_cell.angle_gamma   90.00
#
_symmetry.space_group_name_H-M   'P 1'
#
loop_
_entity.id
_entity.type
_entity.pdbx_description
1 polymer ?
#
loop_
_entity_poly.entity_id
_entity_poly.type
_entity_poly.pdbx_seq_one_letter_code
_entity_poly.pdbx_strand_id
1 'polypeptide(L)'
;MAIRKKKISELTLSDSLTGLYTIGVKLINGVQTSVKVSLGVIQTAYENMLKVTQEAITATRNAITATNNANTATRNAVTATENANTATANANEATRVSGVATQKANEATNKANTAAGKADEARIGLDRIKQETITATSNANTATSNANKATENANKATTNANTQADRAKEHADNPPKMGDNGNWWKWDETQKKYVDTGILAKGGILYPTFTIDPDTMELIMYYQDDIAADMFDIDNEGFLIFNPK
;
A
#
# COMPACT_ATOMS: atom_id res chain seq x y z
N MET A 1 -79.51 94.98 87.67
CA MET A 1 -78.17 95.34 87.13
C MET A 1 -78.27 95.49 85.62
N ALA A 2 -77.75 96.57 85.04
CA ALA A 2 -77.83 96.83 83.60
C ALA A 2 -76.82 95.96 82.82
N ILE A 3 -77.29 95.27 81.78
CA ILE A 3 -76.45 94.45 80.88
C ILE A 3 -75.75 95.40 79.90
N ARG A 4 -74.41 95.52 79.98
CA ARG A 4 -73.62 96.28 78.98
C ARG A 4 -73.44 95.45 77.71
N LYS A 5 -73.80 96.03 76.56
CA LYS A 5 -73.54 95.44 75.23
C LYS A 5 -72.07 95.70 74.84
N LYS A 6 -71.31 94.66 74.53
CA LYS A 6 -69.96 94.75 73.94
C LYS A 6 -70.05 94.72 72.41
N LYS A 7 -69.19 95.46 71.71
CA LYS A 7 -69.05 95.36 70.25
C LYS A 7 -68.28 94.08 69.91
N ILE A 8 -68.53 93.50 68.73
CA ILE A 8 -67.81 92.30 68.25
C ILE A 8 -66.29 92.53 68.18
N SER A 9 -65.87 93.75 67.84
CA SER A 9 -64.46 94.17 67.83
C SER A 9 -63.79 94.22 69.21
N GLU A 10 -64.58 94.09 70.29
CA GLU A 10 -64.13 94.11 71.69
C GLU A 10 -64.11 92.70 72.30
N LEU A 11 -64.41 91.67 71.49
CA LEU A 11 -64.28 90.27 71.88
C LEU A 11 -62.85 89.79 71.63
N THR A 12 -62.32 89.02 72.58
CA THR A 12 -61.05 88.31 72.39
C THR A 12 -61.24 87.29 71.26
N LEU A 13 -60.33 87.32 70.27
CA LEU A 13 -60.23 86.25 69.29
C LEU A 13 -60.05 84.93 70.04
N SER A 14 -60.80 83.91 69.65
CA SER A 14 -60.69 82.59 70.28
C SER A 14 -59.55 81.82 69.65
N ASP A 15 -58.62 81.38 70.48
CA ASP A 15 -57.46 80.55 70.10
C ASP A 15 -57.83 79.06 70.05
N SER A 16 -59.04 78.71 70.53
CA SER A 16 -59.56 77.34 70.56
C SER A 16 -60.70 77.12 69.58
N LEU A 17 -60.62 76.02 68.83
CA LEU A 17 -61.69 75.49 67.96
C LEU A 17 -62.71 74.63 68.73
N THR A 18 -62.70 74.65 70.06
CA THR A 18 -63.67 73.93 70.88
C THR A 18 -64.89 74.82 71.16
N GLY A 19 -66.06 74.46 70.63
CA GLY A 19 -67.30 75.15 70.93
C GLY A 19 -68.34 75.14 69.80
N LEU A 20 -69.43 75.86 70.02
CA LEU A 20 -70.52 76.05 69.06
C LEU A 20 -70.40 77.44 68.43
N TYR A 21 -70.15 77.49 67.12
CA TYR A 21 -70.21 78.73 66.36
C TYR A 21 -71.67 79.07 66.04
N THR A 22 -72.15 80.22 66.51
CA THR A 22 -73.52 80.66 66.27
C THR A 22 -73.58 81.38 64.93
N ILE A 23 -74.27 80.79 63.96
CA ILE A 23 -74.37 81.31 62.58
C ILE A 23 -75.42 82.44 62.51
N GLY A 24 -76.45 82.37 63.38
CA GLY A 24 -77.48 83.40 63.46
C GLY A 24 -78.34 83.25 64.71
N VAL A 25 -78.90 84.38 65.15
CA VAL A 25 -79.86 84.45 66.26
C VAL A 25 -81.17 85.06 65.77
N LYS A 26 -82.30 84.48 66.14
CA LYS A 26 -83.64 84.98 65.80
C LYS A 26 -84.55 84.87 67.02
N LEU A 27 -85.35 85.89 67.27
CA LEU A 27 -86.37 85.87 68.32
C LEU A 27 -87.60 85.13 67.80
N ILE A 28 -87.99 84.06 68.49
CA ILE A 28 -89.18 83.26 68.18
C ILE A 28 -90.03 83.24 69.46
N ASN A 29 -91.24 83.80 69.39
CA ASN A 29 -92.19 83.88 70.52
C ASN A 29 -91.58 84.48 71.80
N GLY A 30 -90.77 85.52 71.67
CA GLY A 30 -90.12 86.20 72.80
C GLY A 30 -88.86 85.53 73.35
N VAL A 31 -88.47 84.35 72.86
CA VAL A 31 -87.25 83.63 73.25
C VAL A 31 -86.18 83.75 72.15
N GLN A 32 -84.95 84.07 72.54
CA GLN A 32 -83.82 84.15 71.60
C GLN A 32 -83.38 82.74 71.20
N THR A 33 -83.68 82.32 69.97
CA THR A 33 -83.27 81.03 69.42
C THR A 33 -82.04 81.23 68.52
N SER A 34 -81.10 80.29 68.56
CA SER A 34 -79.84 80.38 67.80
C SER A 34 -79.57 79.09 67.02
N VAL A 35 -79.04 79.23 65.80
CA VAL A 35 -78.52 78.10 65.03
C VAL A 35 -77.03 78.02 65.28
N LYS A 36 -76.57 76.85 65.71
CA LYS A 36 -75.19 76.61 66.14
C LYS A 36 -74.58 75.46 65.37
N VAL A 37 -73.33 75.59 64.98
CA VAL A 37 -72.52 74.52 64.38
C VAL A 37 -71.35 74.18 65.30
N SER A 38 -71.09 72.88 65.46
CA SER A 38 -69.95 72.39 66.24
C SER A 38 -68.66 72.55 65.44
N LEU A 39 -67.73 73.36 65.95
CA LEU A 39 -66.40 73.50 65.36
C LEU A 39 -65.58 72.20 65.47
N GLY A 40 -65.86 71.37 66.49
CA GLY A 40 -65.22 70.06 66.66
C GLY A 40 -65.58 69.08 65.55
N VAL A 41 -66.83 69.09 65.06
CA VAL A 41 -67.24 68.24 63.93
C VAL A 41 -66.51 68.63 62.64
N ILE A 42 -66.34 69.94 62.40
CA ILE A 42 -65.60 70.46 61.25
C ILE A 42 -64.12 70.07 61.35
N GLN A 43 -63.52 70.20 62.54
CA GLN A 43 -62.14 69.80 62.78
C GLN A 43 -61.94 68.31 62.48
N THR A 44 -62.79 67.43 63.03
CA THR A 44 -62.71 65.99 62.76
C THR A 44 -62.87 65.67 61.27
N ALA A 45 -63.79 66.33 60.56
CA ALA A 45 -63.96 66.13 59.11
C ALA A 45 -62.71 66.54 58.33
N TYR A 46 -62.09 67.67 58.70
CA TYR A 46 -60.85 68.14 58.09
C TYR A 46 -59.67 67.21 58.35
N GLU A 47 -59.49 66.77 59.60
CA GLU A 47 -58.44 65.81 60.00
C GLU A 47 -58.60 64.47 59.26
N ASN A 48 -59.83 63.96 59.14
CA ASN A 48 -60.12 62.75 58.38
C ASN A 48 -59.79 62.92 56.89
N MET A 49 -60.17 64.07 56.30
CA MET A 49 -59.86 64.37 54.90
C MET A 49 -58.36 64.44 54.65
N LEU A 50 -57.59 65.09 55.55
CA LEU A 50 -56.14 65.12 55.49
C LEU A 50 -55.54 63.71 55.57
N LYS A 51 -56.01 62.89 56.51
CA LYS A 51 -55.56 61.50 56.68
C LYS A 51 -55.78 60.69 55.41
N VAL A 52 -57.00 60.70 54.86
CA VAL A 52 -57.35 59.98 53.63
C VAL A 52 -56.50 60.47 52.45
N THR A 53 -56.29 61.78 52.33
CA THR A 53 -55.43 62.35 51.27
C THR A 53 -54.00 61.84 51.39
N GLN A 54 -53.46 61.77 52.60
CA GLN A 54 -52.11 61.28 52.85
C GLN A 54 -51.96 59.78 52.58
N GLU A 55 -52.98 58.99 52.91
CA GLU A 55 -53.07 57.57 52.58
C GLU A 55 -53.12 57.36 51.05
N ALA A 56 -53.93 58.14 50.33
CA ALA A 56 -54.02 58.07 48.87
C ALA A 56 -52.69 58.43 48.17
N ILE A 57 -51.97 59.45 48.67
CA ILE A 57 -50.63 59.79 48.19
C ILE A 57 -49.66 58.63 48.41
N THR A 58 -49.71 58.00 49.58
CA THR A 58 -48.85 56.85 49.91
C THR A 58 -49.14 55.66 49.00
N ALA A 59 -50.42 55.34 48.80
CA ALA A 59 -50.85 54.28 47.88
C ALA A 59 -50.37 54.54 46.45
N THR A 60 -50.48 55.79 45.97
CA THR A 60 -50.00 56.19 44.64
C THR A 60 -48.49 56.02 44.51
N ARG A 61 -47.70 56.42 45.52
CA ARG A 61 -46.25 56.21 45.52
C ARG A 61 -45.88 54.72 45.49
N ASN A 62 -46.58 53.89 46.26
CA ASN A 62 -46.35 52.45 46.26
C ASN A 62 -46.66 51.83 44.88
N ALA A 63 -47.75 52.27 44.23
CA ALA A 63 -48.10 51.82 42.88
C ALA A 63 -47.01 52.19 41.85
N ILE A 64 -46.51 53.44 41.88
CA ILE A 64 -45.42 53.88 41.00
C ILE A 64 -44.16 53.03 41.21
N THR A 65 -43.78 52.76 42.47
CA THR A 65 -42.63 51.89 42.79
C THR A 65 -42.84 50.48 42.24
N ALA A 66 -44.04 49.89 42.41
CA ALA A 66 -44.36 48.58 41.87
C ALA A 66 -44.26 48.53 40.34
N THR A 67 -44.76 49.56 39.65
CA THR A 67 -44.63 49.69 38.19
C THR A 67 -43.17 49.78 37.75
N ASN A 68 -42.34 50.56 38.45
CA ASN A 68 -40.92 50.68 38.14
C ASN A 68 -40.17 49.35 38.34
N ASN A 69 -40.49 48.61 39.41
CA ASN A 69 -39.93 47.29 39.65
C ASN A 69 -40.35 46.30 38.54
N ALA A 70 -41.62 46.32 38.12
CA ALA A 70 -42.10 45.50 37.02
C ALA A 70 -41.38 45.82 35.70
N ASN A 71 -41.20 47.11 35.38
CA ASN A 71 -40.46 47.55 34.19
C ASN A 71 -39.00 47.08 34.21
N THR A 72 -38.33 47.13 35.37
CA THR A 72 -36.96 46.59 35.52
C THR A 72 -36.93 45.07 35.34
N ALA A 73 -37.88 44.34 35.91
CA ALA A 73 -37.99 42.89 35.73
C ALA A 73 -38.19 42.52 34.26
N THR A 74 -39.03 43.26 33.52
CA THR A 74 -39.23 43.07 32.08
C THR A 74 -37.94 43.29 31.30
N ARG A 75 -37.19 44.37 31.57
CA ARG A 75 -35.90 44.62 30.90
C ARG A 75 -34.90 43.49 31.16
N ASN A 76 -34.80 43.04 32.41
CA ASN A 76 -33.92 41.93 32.76
C ASN A 76 -34.30 40.64 32.03
N ALA A 77 -35.60 40.36 31.88
CA ALA A 77 -36.09 39.20 31.13
C ALA A 77 -35.77 39.28 29.63
N VAL A 78 -35.86 40.47 29.03
CA VAL A 78 -35.45 40.71 27.63
C VAL A 78 -33.96 40.44 27.46
N THR A 79 -33.11 41.01 28.31
CA THR A 79 -31.66 40.76 28.27
C THR A 79 -31.31 39.28 28.48
N ALA A 80 -32.00 38.58 29.38
CA ALA A 80 -31.81 37.15 29.56
C ALA A 80 -32.17 36.35 28.29
N THR A 81 -33.23 36.76 27.58
CA THR A 81 -33.64 36.17 26.31
C THR A 81 -32.61 36.41 25.20
N GLU A 82 -32.07 37.62 25.10
CA GLU A 82 -31.02 37.96 24.13
C GLU A 82 -29.73 37.16 24.37
N ASN A 83 -29.34 37.02 25.64
CA ASN A 83 -28.19 36.20 26.03
C ASN A 83 -28.42 34.71 25.68
N ALA A 84 -29.62 34.19 25.93
CA ALA A 84 -29.96 32.81 25.57
C ALA A 84 -29.90 32.59 24.05
N ASN A 85 -30.45 33.52 23.26
CA ASN A 85 -30.38 33.46 21.80
C ASN A 85 -28.94 33.49 21.28
N THR A 86 -28.08 34.33 21.86
CA THR A 86 -26.65 34.38 21.54
C THR A 86 -25.95 33.06 21.86
N ALA A 87 -26.24 32.47 23.02
CA ALA A 87 -25.69 31.17 23.41
C ALA A 87 -26.13 30.05 22.45
N THR A 88 -27.40 30.04 22.03
CA THR A 88 -27.91 29.09 21.03
C THR A 88 -27.22 29.26 19.67
N ALA A 89 -27.02 30.50 19.21
CA ALA A 89 -26.31 30.76 17.96
C ALA A 89 -24.86 30.23 18.01
N ASN A 90 -24.16 30.49 19.12
CA ASN A 90 -22.80 29.99 19.32
C ASN A 90 -22.74 28.46 19.37
N ALA A 91 -23.71 27.81 20.02
CA ALA A 91 -23.79 26.35 20.05
C ALA A 91 -24.01 25.75 18.66
N ASN A 92 -24.90 26.34 17.86
CA ASN A 92 -25.15 25.90 16.48
C ASN A 92 -23.90 26.04 15.61
N GLU A 93 -23.17 27.14 15.75
CA GLU A 93 -21.91 27.36 15.02
C GLU A 93 -20.84 26.34 15.44
N ALA A 94 -20.71 26.05 16.73
CA ALA A 94 -19.81 25.01 17.22
C ALA A 94 -20.15 23.62 16.64
N THR A 95 -21.44 23.26 16.57
CA THR A 95 -21.89 22.03 15.92
C THR A 95 -21.52 22.00 14.44
N ARG A 96 -21.71 23.11 13.72
CA ARG A 96 -21.35 23.22 12.30
C ARG A 96 -19.85 23.02 12.08
N VAL A 97 -19.03 23.73 12.87
CA VAL A 97 -17.56 23.61 12.81
C VAL A 97 -17.10 22.18 13.10
N SER A 98 -17.70 21.53 14.11
CA SER A 98 -17.44 20.13 14.44
C SER A 98 -17.75 19.20 13.26
N GLY A 99 -18.90 19.38 12.60
CA GLY A 99 -19.26 18.60 11.41
C GLY A 99 -18.26 18.75 10.26
N VAL A 100 -17.79 19.97 10.01
CA VAL A 100 -16.73 20.23 9.01
C VAL A 100 -15.42 19.53 9.39
N ALA A 101 -15.05 19.54 10.67
CA ALA A 101 -13.85 18.84 11.14
C ALA A 101 -13.96 17.33 10.95
N THR A 102 -15.12 16.73 11.24
CA THR A 102 -15.38 15.31 10.99
C THR A 102 -15.28 14.95 9.50
N GLN A 103 -15.84 15.79 8.61
CA GLN A 103 -15.73 15.58 7.16
C GLN A 103 -14.27 15.59 6.69
N LYS A 104 -13.48 16.57 7.13
CA LYS A 104 -12.04 16.64 6.80
C LYS A 104 -11.27 15.42 7.32
N ALA A 105 -11.60 14.94 8.52
CA ALA A 105 -10.99 13.73 9.06
C ALA A 105 -11.31 12.49 8.20
N ASN A 106 -12.56 12.35 7.76
CA ASN A 106 -12.97 11.26 6.87
C ASN A 106 -12.27 11.32 5.50
N GLU A 107 -12.12 12.51 4.92
CA GLU A 107 -11.36 12.71 3.68
C GLU A 107 -9.89 12.32 3.83
N ALA A 108 -9.26 12.68 4.96
CA ALA A 108 -7.89 12.30 5.26
C ALA A 108 -7.74 10.77 5.38
N THR A 109 -8.66 10.11 6.08
CA THR A 109 -8.71 8.64 6.19
C THR A 109 -8.84 7.98 4.82
N ASN A 110 -9.72 8.47 3.94
CA ASN A 110 -9.89 7.93 2.59
C ASN A 110 -8.62 8.07 1.73
N LYS A 111 -7.93 9.22 1.83
CA LYS A 111 -6.64 9.43 1.17
C LYS A 111 -5.58 8.46 1.69
N ALA A 112 -5.50 8.24 3.00
CA ALA A 112 -4.59 7.29 3.60
C ALA A 112 -4.86 5.85 3.14
N ASN A 113 -6.13 5.43 3.10
CA ASN A 113 -6.52 4.11 2.60
C ASN A 113 -6.17 3.91 1.12
N THR A 114 -6.37 4.94 0.30
CA THR A 114 -5.98 4.92 -1.12
C THR A 114 -4.46 4.77 -1.27
N ALA A 115 -3.68 5.50 -0.47
CA ALA A 115 -2.22 5.40 -0.48
C ALA A 115 -1.74 4.00 -0.03
N ALA A 116 -2.39 3.42 1.00
CA ALA A 116 -2.10 2.07 1.46
C ALA A 116 -2.37 1.02 0.37
N GLY A 117 -3.48 1.14 -0.36
CA GLY A 117 -3.79 0.25 -1.49
C GLY A 117 -2.72 0.29 -2.58
N LYS A 118 -2.30 1.50 -2.99
CA LYS A 118 -1.21 1.66 -3.98
C LYS A 118 0.12 1.09 -3.51
N ALA A 119 0.42 1.19 -2.22
CA ALA A 119 1.64 0.61 -1.65
C ALA A 119 1.60 -0.92 -1.70
N ASP A 120 0.45 -1.55 -1.46
CA ASP A 120 0.32 -3.01 -1.56
C ASP A 120 0.41 -3.49 -3.02
N GLU A 121 -0.20 -2.78 -3.97
CA GLU A 121 -0.03 -3.05 -5.41
C GLU A 121 1.44 -2.99 -5.83
N ALA A 122 2.17 -1.97 -5.38
CA ALA A 122 3.60 -1.83 -5.65
C ALA A 122 4.41 -2.99 -5.03
N ARG A 123 4.07 -3.41 -3.81
CA ARG A 123 4.71 -4.55 -3.13
C ARG A 123 4.49 -5.86 -3.91
N ILE A 124 3.26 -6.14 -4.34
CA ILE A 124 2.94 -7.30 -5.17
C ILE A 124 3.71 -7.26 -6.49
N GLY A 125 3.79 -6.08 -7.13
CA GLY A 125 4.59 -5.88 -8.34
C GLY A 125 6.07 -6.21 -8.14
N LEU A 126 6.66 -5.78 -7.02
CA LEU A 126 8.04 -6.09 -6.67
C LEU A 126 8.27 -7.59 -6.44
N ASP A 127 7.35 -8.26 -5.74
CA ASP A 127 7.43 -9.71 -5.51
C ASP A 127 7.42 -10.48 -6.84
N ARG A 128 6.60 -10.05 -7.80
CA ARG A 128 6.58 -10.63 -9.15
C ARG A 128 7.92 -10.44 -9.88
N ILE A 129 8.46 -9.23 -9.90
CA ILE A 129 9.76 -8.93 -10.53
C ILE A 129 10.88 -9.78 -9.89
N LYS A 130 10.82 -9.97 -8.56
CA LYS A 130 11.78 -10.82 -7.85
C LYS A 130 11.71 -12.27 -8.33
N GLN A 131 10.50 -12.84 -8.50
CA GLN A 131 10.34 -14.19 -9.04
C GLN A 131 10.82 -14.30 -10.48
N GLU A 132 10.45 -13.36 -11.34
CA GLU A 132 10.91 -13.30 -12.73
C GLU A 132 12.45 -13.25 -12.80
N THR A 133 13.09 -12.49 -11.91
CA THR A 133 14.55 -12.40 -11.81
C THR A 133 15.19 -13.72 -11.37
N ILE A 134 14.59 -14.42 -10.41
CA ILE A 134 15.04 -15.76 -9.98
C ILE A 134 14.98 -16.74 -11.16
N THR A 135 13.87 -16.74 -11.90
CA THR A 135 13.70 -17.59 -13.10
C THR A 135 14.73 -17.25 -14.17
N ALA A 136 14.93 -15.96 -14.49
CA ALA A 136 15.91 -15.52 -15.46
C ALA A 136 17.34 -15.95 -15.08
N THR A 137 17.70 -15.82 -13.79
CA THR A 137 19.00 -16.26 -13.26
C THR A 137 19.17 -17.77 -13.42
N SER A 138 18.14 -18.57 -13.10
CA SER A 138 18.17 -20.02 -13.27
C SER A 138 18.38 -20.44 -14.74
N ASN A 139 17.67 -19.76 -15.66
CA ASN A 139 17.80 -20.00 -17.10
C ASN A 139 19.22 -19.65 -17.59
N ALA A 140 19.78 -18.53 -17.13
CA ALA A 140 21.15 -18.15 -17.47
C ALA A 140 22.17 -19.18 -16.98
N ASN A 141 22.02 -19.68 -15.74
CA ASN A 141 22.89 -20.73 -15.20
C ASN A 141 22.78 -22.03 -16.02
N THR A 142 21.58 -22.40 -16.45
CA THR A 142 21.35 -23.57 -17.31
C THR A 142 22.03 -23.39 -18.67
N ALA A 143 21.90 -22.22 -19.29
CA ALA A 143 22.55 -21.89 -20.55
C ALA A 143 24.09 -21.99 -20.43
N THR A 144 24.66 -21.44 -19.36
CA THR A 144 26.11 -21.55 -19.07
C THR A 144 26.55 -23.01 -18.90
N SER A 145 25.79 -23.82 -18.16
CA SER A 145 26.10 -25.24 -18.01
C SER A 145 26.10 -25.99 -19.34
N ASN A 146 25.12 -25.71 -20.20
CA ASN A 146 25.03 -26.29 -21.54
C ASN A 146 26.20 -25.85 -22.43
N ALA A 147 26.59 -24.58 -22.38
CA ALA A 147 27.74 -24.06 -23.10
C ALA A 147 29.05 -24.74 -22.65
N ASN A 148 29.24 -24.93 -21.34
CA ASN A 148 30.40 -25.64 -20.80
C ASN A 148 30.47 -27.09 -21.30
N LYS A 149 29.34 -27.81 -21.29
CA LYS A 149 29.26 -29.18 -21.85
C LYS A 149 29.58 -29.22 -23.34
N ALA A 150 29.09 -28.24 -24.10
CA ALA A 150 29.39 -28.14 -25.53
C ALA A 150 30.89 -27.94 -25.76
N THR A 151 31.54 -27.07 -24.98
CA THR A 151 32.99 -26.86 -25.00
C THR A 151 33.77 -28.13 -24.65
N GLU A 152 33.37 -28.85 -23.60
CA GLU A 152 34.00 -30.13 -23.24
C GLU A 152 33.90 -31.16 -24.37
N ASN A 153 32.74 -31.27 -25.00
CA ASN A 153 32.53 -32.18 -26.13
C ASN A 153 33.36 -31.76 -27.35
N ALA A 154 33.45 -30.46 -27.64
CA ALA A 154 34.30 -29.94 -28.71
C ALA A 154 35.78 -30.24 -28.44
N ASN A 155 36.25 -30.04 -27.21
CA ASN A 155 37.63 -30.37 -26.82
C ASN A 155 37.92 -31.88 -27.00
N LYS A 156 37.01 -32.76 -26.59
CA LYS A 156 37.14 -34.21 -26.82
C LYS A 156 37.21 -34.54 -28.31
N ALA A 157 36.34 -33.94 -29.13
CA ALA A 157 36.34 -34.14 -30.57
C ALA A 157 37.68 -33.68 -31.20
N THR A 158 38.20 -32.52 -30.79
CA THR A 158 39.51 -32.01 -31.24
C THR A 158 40.64 -32.95 -30.85
N THR A 159 40.69 -33.41 -29.60
CA THR A 159 41.72 -34.37 -29.17
C THR A 159 41.66 -35.66 -29.98
N ASN A 160 40.45 -36.19 -30.23
CA ASN A 160 40.29 -37.39 -31.05
C ASN A 160 40.76 -37.16 -32.50
N ALA A 161 40.41 -36.01 -33.08
CA ALA A 161 40.84 -35.64 -34.43
C ALA A 161 42.36 -35.53 -34.53
N ASN A 162 43.01 -34.87 -33.56
CA ASN A 162 44.47 -34.77 -33.49
C ASN A 162 45.12 -36.16 -33.40
N THR A 163 44.61 -37.05 -32.53
CA THR A 163 45.09 -38.42 -32.44
C THR A 163 45.00 -39.16 -33.78
N GLN A 164 43.89 -39.03 -34.51
CA GLN A 164 43.77 -39.69 -35.82
C GLN A 164 44.66 -39.05 -36.89
N ALA A 165 44.85 -37.73 -36.84
CA ALA A 165 45.77 -37.03 -37.74
C ALA A 165 47.23 -37.46 -37.51
N ASP A 166 47.65 -37.58 -36.25
CA ASP A 166 48.99 -38.05 -35.89
C ASP A 166 49.21 -39.50 -36.36
N ARG A 167 48.22 -40.39 -36.16
CA ARG A 167 48.27 -41.77 -36.66
C ARG A 167 48.34 -41.85 -38.18
N ALA A 168 47.53 -41.05 -38.88
CA ALA A 168 47.54 -40.99 -40.34
C ALA A 168 48.89 -40.50 -40.86
N LYS A 169 49.48 -39.48 -40.23
CA LYS A 169 50.82 -38.98 -40.55
C LYS A 169 51.88 -40.04 -40.31
N GLU A 170 51.85 -40.72 -39.16
CA GLU A 170 52.79 -41.81 -38.85
C GLU A 170 52.74 -42.92 -39.91
N HIS A 171 51.55 -43.31 -40.36
CA HIS A 171 51.40 -44.29 -41.43
C HIS A 171 51.83 -43.77 -42.81
N ALA A 172 51.63 -42.48 -43.09
CA ALA A 172 52.10 -41.87 -44.34
C ALA A 172 53.63 -41.78 -44.39
N ASP A 173 54.26 -41.44 -43.27
CA ASP A 173 55.72 -41.40 -43.12
C ASP A 173 56.35 -42.80 -43.12
N ASN A 174 55.56 -43.84 -42.80
CA ASN A 174 55.99 -45.24 -42.74
C ASN A 174 55.13 -46.16 -43.66
N PRO A 175 55.23 -45.99 -44.99
CA PRO A 175 54.44 -46.78 -45.93
C PRO A 175 54.87 -48.26 -45.91
N PRO A 176 53.94 -49.22 -46.14
CA PRO A 176 54.29 -50.63 -46.29
C PRO A 176 55.40 -50.84 -47.31
N LYS A 177 56.31 -51.77 -47.03
CA LYS A 177 57.45 -52.07 -47.90
C LYS A 177 57.65 -53.57 -48.04
N MET A 178 58.30 -53.97 -49.11
CA MET A 178 58.78 -55.35 -49.27
C MET A 178 60.07 -55.52 -48.47
N GLY A 179 60.13 -56.56 -47.63
CA GLY A 179 61.32 -56.95 -46.91
C GLY A 179 62.25 -57.83 -47.76
N ASP A 180 63.47 -58.06 -47.26
CA ASP A 180 64.48 -58.86 -47.96
C ASP A 180 64.05 -60.32 -48.19
N ASN A 181 63.14 -60.82 -47.35
CA ASN A 181 62.53 -62.15 -47.49
C ASN A 181 61.37 -62.22 -48.50
N GLY A 182 61.10 -61.14 -49.25
CA GLY A 182 60.03 -61.08 -50.25
C GLY A 182 58.62 -60.89 -49.70
N ASN A 183 58.44 -60.80 -48.37
CA ASN A 183 57.14 -60.53 -47.74
C ASN A 183 56.83 -59.03 -47.65
N TRP A 184 55.55 -58.68 -47.54
CA TRP A 184 55.08 -57.37 -47.13
C TRP A 184 55.36 -57.15 -45.64
N TRP A 185 55.99 -56.03 -45.32
CA TRP A 185 56.20 -55.57 -43.96
C TRP A 185 55.34 -54.33 -43.71
N LYS A 186 54.61 -54.33 -42.60
CA LYS A 186 53.72 -53.24 -42.21
C LYS A 186 54.24 -52.56 -40.96
N TRP A 187 54.11 -51.24 -40.88
CA TRP A 187 54.43 -50.48 -39.68
C TRP A 187 53.48 -50.82 -38.53
N ASP A 188 54.03 -51.21 -37.39
CA ASP A 188 53.30 -51.40 -36.12
C ASP A 188 53.38 -50.11 -35.29
N GLU A 189 52.22 -49.45 -35.12
CA GLU A 189 52.11 -48.19 -34.37
C GLU A 189 52.50 -48.33 -32.88
N THR A 190 52.34 -49.51 -32.29
CA THR A 190 52.60 -49.74 -30.86
C THR A 190 54.09 -50.02 -30.63
N GLN A 191 54.68 -50.84 -31.49
CA GLN A 191 56.07 -51.27 -31.37
C GLN A 191 57.06 -50.31 -32.05
N LYS A 192 56.56 -49.33 -32.81
CA LYS A 192 57.36 -48.36 -33.59
C LYS A 192 58.41 -49.04 -34.47
N LYS A 193 58.02 -50.13 -35.14
CA LYS A 193 58.86 -50.88 -36.07
C LYS A 193 58.03 -51.55 -37.16
N TYR A 194 58.68 -51.89 -38.27
CA TYR A 194 58.08 -52.74 -39.28
C TYR A 194 58.00 -54.19 -38.76
N VAL A 195 56.82 -54.79 -38.90
CA VAL A 195 56.55 -56.19 -38.57
C VAL A 195 56.22 -56.92 -39.86
N ASP A 196 56.83 -58.09 -40.06
CA ASP A 196 56.54 -58.98 -41.18
C ASP A 196 55.08 -59.45 -41.10
N THR A 197 54.34 -59.30 -42.19
CA THR A 197 52.94 -59.73 -42.27
C THR A 197 52.79 -61.21 -42.60
N GLY A 198 53.85 -61.87 -43.09
CA GLY A 198 53.81 -63.22 -43.63
C GLY A 198 53.16 -63.31 -45.03
N ILE A 199 52.80 -62.19 -45.65
CA ILE A 199 52.16 -62.14 -46.96
C ILE A 199 53.22 -61.83 -48.02
N LEU A 200 53.36 -62.66 -49.06
CA LEU A 200 54.30 -62.42 -50.16
C LEU A 200 53.98 -61.15 -50.97
N ALA A 201 55.00 -60.32 -51.21
CA ALA A 201 54.84 -59.03 -51.88
C ALA A 201 54.76 -59.09 -53.40
N LYS A 202 55.31 -60.15 -54.01
CA LYS A 202 55.34 -60.33 -55.47
C LYS A 202 53.99 -60.76 -56.06
N GLY A 203 52.97 -60.97 -55.22
CA GLY A 203 51.80 -61.77 -55.59
C GLY A 203 52.22 -63.22 -55.83
N GLY A 204 51.37 -64.21 -55.57
CA GLY A 204 51.67 -65.62 -55.84
C GLY A 204 51.74 -65.95 -57.33
N ILE A 205 52.48 -65.17 -58.13
CA ILE A 205 52.60 -65.37 -59.57
C ILE A 205 53.68 -66.41 -59.81
N LEU A 206 53.24 -67.64 -60.08
CA LEU A 206 54.09 -68.72 -60.55
C LEU A 206 54.42 -68.47 -62.04
N TYR A 207 55.71 -68.45 -62.37
CA TYR A 207 56.18 -68.45 -63.76
C TYR A 207 56.82 -69.81 -64.07
N PRO A 208 56.03 -70.84 -64.40
CA PRO A 208 56.57 -72.14 -64.72
C PRO A 208 57.05 -72.13 -66.17
N THR A 209 58.21 -72.72 -66.42
CA THR A 209 58.65 -73.07 -67.76
C THR A 209 58.72 -74.58 -67.87
N PHE A 210 58.13 -75.12 -68.93
CA PHE A 210 58.06 -76.55 -69.16
C PHE A 210 58.98 -76.90 -70.32
N THR A 211 59.81 -77.91 -70.10
CA THR A 211 60.67 -78.49 -71.14
C THR A 211 60.51 -80.00 -71.11
N ILE A 212 60.71 -80.66 -72.25
CA ILE A 212 60.73 -82.12 -72.29
C ILE A 212 62.19 -82.52 -72.44
N ASP A 213 62.69 -83.36 -71.53
CA ASP A 213 64.01 -83.95 -71.66
C ASP A 213 64.04 -84.81 -72.94
N PRO A 214 64.90 -84.50 -73.93
CA PRO A 214 64.88 -85.18 -75.21
C PRO A 214 65.33 -86.65 -75.14
N ASP A 215 66.05 -87.05 -74.08
CA ASP A 215 66.58 -88.41 -73.92
C ASP A 215 65.64 -89.29 -73.08
N THR A 216 65.01 -88.74 -72.05
CA THR A 216 64.11 -89.49 -71.15
C THR A 216 62.62 -89.28 -71.45
N MET A 217 62.28 -88.29 -72.28
CA MET A 217 60.91 -87.86 -72.59
C MET A 217 60.10 -87.39 -71.36
N GLU A 218 60.78 -87.02 -70.28
CA GLU A 218 60.15 -86.52 -69.05
C GLU A 218 59.80 -85.03 -69.19
N LEU A 219 58.60 -84.64 -68.71
CA LEU A 219 58.20 -83.24 -68.61
C LEU A 219 58.85 -82.62 -67.38
N ILE A 220 59.80 -81.71 -67.58
CA ILE A 220 60.50 -80.97 -66.53
C ILE A 220 59.89 -79.59 -66.40
N MET A 221 59.40 -79.25 -65.21
CA MET A 221 58.98 -77.90 -64.86
C MET A 221 60.08 -77.18 -64.08
N TYR A 222 60.52 -76.04 -64.61
CA TYR A 222 61.31 -75.08 -63.86
C TYR A 222 60.41 -74.01 -63.28
N TYR A 223 60.61 -73.70 -62.01
CA TYR A 223 59.90 -72.67 -61.27
C TYR A 223 60.89 -71.88 -60.42
N GLN A 224 60.44 -70.76 -59.87
CA GLN A 224 61.28 -69.86 -59.09
C GLN A 224 61.69 -70.50 -57.76
N ASP A 225 62.93 -70.23 -57.30
CA ASP A 225 63.58 -70.87 -56.15
C ASP A 225 62.80 -70.77 -54.81
N ASP A 226 61.84 -69.85 -54.72
CA ASP A 226 61.08 -69.57 -53.50
C ASP A 226 59.86 -70.51 -53.30
N ILE A 227 59.69 -71.54 -54.15
CA ILE A 227 58.59 -72.53 -54.04
C ILE A 227 59.17 -73.90 -53.67
N ALA A 228 58.67 -74.50 -52.59
CA ALA A 228 59.14 -75.82 -52.18
C ALA A 228 58.61 -76.90 -53.15
N ALA A 229 59.46 -77.87 -53.50
CA ALA A 229 59.11 -78.94 -54.45
C ALA A 229 57.90 -79.77 -54.00
N ASP A 230 57.66 -79.86 -52.68
CA ASP A 230 56.53 -80.58 -52.08
C ASP A 230 55.20 -79.83 -52.15
N MET A 231 55.18 -78.63 -52.75
CA MET A 231 53.97 -77.86 -53.05
C MET A 231 53.38 -78.22 -54.41
N PHE A 232 54.05 -79.09 -55.18
CA PHE A 232 53.54 -79.64 -56.42
C PHE A 232 53.31 -81.14 -56.26
N ASP A 233 52.15 -81.59 -56.72
CA ASP A 233 51.81 -83.02 -56.76
C ASP A 233 51.18 -83.36 -58.11
N ILE A 234 51.28 -84.62 -58.52
CA ILE A 234 50.55 -85.14 -59.68
C ILE A 234 49.39 -85.96 -59.15
N ASP A 235 48.17 -85.55 -59.47
CA ASP A 235 47.00 -86.31 -59.05
C ASP A 235 46.88 -87.66 -59.76
N ASN A 236 45.91 -88.47 -59.32
CA ASN A 236 45.67 -89.81 -59.88
C ASN A 236 45.22 -89.80 -61.35
N GLU A 237 44.92 -88.62 -61.92
CA GLU A 237 44.54 -88.42 -63.31
C GLU A 237 45.70 -87.85 -64.17
N GLY A 238 46.85 -87.57 -63.55
CA GLY A 238 48.05 -87.08 -64.23
C GLY A 238 48.14 -85.56 -64.33
N PHE A 239 47.32 -84.79 -63.62
CA PHE A 239 47.38 -83.33 -63.61
C PHE A 239 48.36 -82.82 -62.55
N LEU A 240 49.17 -81.83 -62.91
CA LEU A 240 50.01 -81.10 -61.97
C LEU A 240 49.14 -80.16 -61.13
N ILE A 241 49.11 -80.42 -59.82
CA ILE A 241 48.40 -79.61 -58.83
C ILE A 241 49.42 -78.77 -58.06
N PHE A 242 49.14 -77.48 -57.93
CA PHE A 242 49.87 -76.59 -57.02
C PHE A 242 49.09 -76.41 -55.72
N ASN A 243 49.68 -76.88 -54.62
CA ASN A 243 49.15 -76.83 -53.26
C ASN A 243 49.97 -75.83 -52.43
N PRO A 244 49.65 -74.52 -52.49
CA PRO A 244 50.34 -73.52 -51.68
C PRO A 244 50.10 -73.81 -50.18
N LYS A 245 51.15 -73.72 -49.37
CA LYS A 245 51.09 -73.81 -47.91
C LYS A 245 50.86 -72.43 -47.31
#